data_AF-A0A817D2G0-F1
#
_entry.id   AF-A0A817D2G0-F1
#
_cell.length_a   1.000
_cell.length_b   1.000
_cell.length_c   1.000
_cell.angle_alpha   90.00
_cell.angle_beta   90.00
_cell.angle_gamma   90.00
#
_symmetry.space_group_name_H-M   'P 1'
#
loop_
_entity.id
_entity.type
_entity.pdbx_description
1 polymer ?
#
loop_
_entity_poly.entity_id
_entity_poly.type
_entity_poly.pdbx_seq_one_letter_code
_entity_poly.pdbx_strand_id
1 'polypeptide(L)'
;MFTMNMALTIKLLLKLYPSVNHCILTGEFFQLEKQSTQDLTVFLQSIIRQNTPRICQLKQESLISAVGCALPRVYFDVIDEEGILGNDCIN
;
A
#
# COMPACT_ATOMS: atom_id res chain seq x y z
N MET A 1 -3.10 1.64 -18.48
CA MET A 1 -2.56 0.25 -18.57
C MET A 1 -1.80 -0.16 -17.31
N PHE A 2 -0.95 0.70 -16.74
CA PHE A 2 -0.18 0.43 -15.52
C PHE A 2 -1.02 -0.09 -14.34
N THR A 3 -2.14 0.60 -14.05
CA THR A 3 -3.07 0.29 -12.94
C THR A 3 -3.69 -1.10 -13.04
N MET A 4 -4.03 -1.56 -14.25
CA MET A 4 -4.65 -2.86 -14.48
C MET A 4 -3.67 -4.01 -14.23
N ASN A 5 -2.44 -3.88 -14.70
CA ASN A 5 -1.40 -4.90 -14.48
C ASN A 5 -1.07 -5.02 -12.99
N MET A 6 -0.94 -3.89 -12.30
CA MET A 6 -0.68 -3.88 -10.86
C MET A 6 -1.83 -4.52 -10.06
N ALA A 7 -3.08 -4.23 -10.42
CA ALA A 7 -4.25 -4.85 -9.79
C ALA A 7 -4.26 -6.39 -9.95
N LEU A 8 -3.90 -6.91 -11.13
CA LEU A 8 -3.80 -8.34 -11.36
C LEU A 8 -2.66 -8.98 -10.55
N THR A 9 -1.51 -8.32 -10.44
CA THR A 9 -0.39 -8.78 -9.60
C THR A 9 -0.80 -8.83 -8.12
N ILE A 10 -1.45 -7.78 -7.62
CA ILE A 10 -1.96 -7.74 -6.24
C ILE A 10 -2.96 -8.88 -6.01
N LYS A 11 -3.88 -9.12 -6.96
CA LYS A 11 -4.82 -10.25 -6.88
C LYS A 11 -4.11 -11.60 -6.82
N LEU A 12 -3.02 -11.80 -7.57
CA LEU A 12 -2.22 -13.03 -7.50
C LEU A 12 -1.55 -13.19 -6.14
N LEU A 13 -0.96 -12.12 -5.59
CA LEU A 13 -0.34 -12.14 -4.26
C LEU A 13 -1.36 -12.47 -3.17
N LEU A 14 -2.56 -11.90 -3.23
CA LEU A 14 -3.63 -12.18 -2.26
C LEU A 14 -4.13 -13.62 -2.33
N LYS A 15 -4.05 -14.29 -3.49
CA LYS A 15 -4.32 -15.73 -3.59
C LYS A 15 -3.28 -16.58 -2.86
N LEU A 16 -2.02 -16.14 -2.86
CA LEU A 16 -0.92 -16.83 -2.17
C LEU A 16 -0.92 -16.53 -0.67
N TYR A 17 -1.32 -15.31 -0.29
CA TYR A 17 -1.32 -14.82 1.08
C TYR A 17 -2.70 -14.29 1.48
N PRO A 18 -3.69 -15.17 1.72
CA PRO A 18 -5.08 -14.78 1.96
C PRO A 18 -5.31 -14.05 3.28
N SER A 19 -4.34 -14.04 4.20
CA SER A 19 -4.38 -13.32 5.47
C SER A 19 -3.99 -11.84 5.35
N VAL A 20 -3.57 -11.37 4.16
CA VAL A 20 -3.16 -9.98 3.95
C VAL A 20 -4.40 -9.08 3.87
N ASN A 21 -4.53 -8.21 4.87
CA ASN A 21 -5.68 -7.29 5.01
C ASN A 21 -5.36 -5.84 4.59
N HIS A 22 -4.08 -5.51 4.43
CA HIS A 22 -3.62 -4.16 4.08
C HIS A 22 -2.69 -4.23 2.88
N CYS A 23 -2.85 -3.28 1.96
CA CYS A 23 -1.99 -3.06 0.81
C CYS A 23 -1.47 -1.63 0.88
N ILE A 24 -0.20 -1.49 1.25
CA ILE A 24 0.44 -0.18 1.37
C ILE A 24 1.06 0.16 0.01
N LEU A 25 0.59 1.24 -0.60
CA LEU A 25 1.17 1.79 -1.83
C LEU A 25 2.31 2.73 -1.47
N THR A 26 3.48 2.41 -2.01
CA THR A 26 4.69 3.22 -1.89
C THR A 26 5.16 3.61 -3.30
N GLY A 27 5.51 4.87 -3.48
CA GLY A 27 6.28 5.44 -4.58
C GLY A 27 5.84 6.89 -4.80
N GLU A 28 6.76 7.76 -5.22
CA GLU A 28 6.44 9.16 -5.58
C GLU A 28 5.32 9.26 -6.61
N PHE A 29 5.18 8.26 -7.48
CA PHE A 29 4.07 8.13 -8.44
C PHE A 29 2.70 8.26 -7.76
N PHE A 30 2.49 7.55 -6.64
CA PHE A 30 1.21 7.54 -5.94
C PHE A 30 0.99 8.78 -5.07
N GLN A 31 2.05 9.52 -4.74
CA GLN A 31 1.95 10.81 -4.06
C GLN A 31 1.52 11.92 -5.02
N LEU A 32 2.05 11.91 -6.24
CA LEU A 32 1.77 12.89 -7.28
C LEU A 32 0.42 12.62 -7.95
N GLU A 33 0.08 11.35 -8.21
CA GLU A 33 -1.12 10.97 -8.93
C GLU A 33 -2.18 10.33 -8.00
N LYS A 34 -2.89 11.17 -7.24
CA LYS A 34 -4.01 10.72 -6.39
C LYS A 34 -5.10 9.95 -7.14
N GLN A 35 -5.34 10.32 -8.41
CA GLN A 35 -6.31 9.64 -9.27
C GLN A 35 -5.93 8.18 -9.51
N SER A 36 -4.64 7.88 -9.68
CA SER A 36 -4.13 6.54 -9.94
C SER A 36 -4.37 5.59 -8.76
N THR A 37 -4.35 6.10 -7.53
CA THR A 37 -4.71 5.33 -6.32
C THR A 37 -6.19 5.00 -6.25
N GLN A 38 -7.06 5.97 -6.58
CA GLN A 38 -8.51 5.77 -6.61
C GLN A 38 -8.88 4.75 -7.68
N ASP A 39 -8.33 4.90 -8.89
CA ASP A 39 -8.56 3.99 -10.00
C ASP A 39 -8.10 2.57 -9.65
N LEU A 40 -6.93 2.42 -9.01
CA LEU A 40 -6.43 1.12 -8.55
C LEU A 40 -7.37 0.48 -7.52
N THR A 41 -7.88 1.27 -6.58
CA THR A 41 -8.80 0.82 -5.54
C THR A 41 -10.11 0.31 -6.13
N VAL A 42 -10.73 1.09 -7.02
CA VAL A 42 -11.95 0.70 -7.73
C VAL A 42 -11.72 -0.56 -8.54
N PHE A 43 -10.59 -0.64 -9.25
CA PHE A 43 -10.27 -1.81 -10.05
C PHE A 43 -10.12 -3.06 -9.19
N LEU A 44 -9.36 -2.98 -8.08
CA LEU A 44 -9.17 -4.09 -7.15
C LEU A 44 -10.47 -4.57 -6.54
N GLN A 45 -11.34 -3.65 -6.11
CA GLN A 45 -12.67 -3.99 -5.61
C GLN A 45 -13.51 -4.74 -6.66
N SER A 46 -13.44 -4.33 -7.92
CA SER A 46 -14.17 -4.98 -9.01
C SER A 46 -13.70 -6.42 -9.30
N ILE A 47 -12.40 -6.70 -9.13
CA ILE A 47 -11.80 -8.01 -9.48
C ILE A 47 -11.66 -8.98 -8.32
N ILE A 48 -11.60 -8.50 -7.07
CA ILE A 48 -11.38 -9.34 -5.87
C ILE A 48 -12.70 -9.71 -5.18
N ARG A 49 -13.77 -8.88 -5.26
CA ARG A 49 -15.14 -9.11 -4.73
C ARG A 49 -15.29 -9.45 -3.23
N GLN A 50 -14.43 -10.28 -2.65
CA GLN A 50 -14.40 -10.68 -1.24
C GLN A 50 -12.97 -10.53 -0.71
N ASN A 51 -12.82 -10.01 0.51
CA ASN A 51 -11.52 -9.76 1.17
C ASN A 51 -10.57 -8.84 0.38
N THR A 52 -11.11 -7.81 -0.27
CA THR A 52 -10.27 -6.76 -0.85
C THR A 52 -9.48 -6.09 0.29
N PRO A 53 -8.14 -6.09 0.24
CA PRO A 53 -7.34 -5.44 1.28
C PRO A 53 -7.60 -3.95 1.27
N ARG A 54 -7.49 -3.32 2.44
CA ARG A 54 -7.52 -1.86 2.55
C ARG A 54 -6.28 -1.30 1.87
N ILE A 55 -6.51 -0.40 0.91
CA ILE A 55 -5.43 0.30 0.21
C ILE A 55 -5.08 1.54 1.00
N CYS A 56 -3.79 1.70 1.27
CA CYS A 56 -3.27 2.69 2.20
C CYS A 56 -2.06 3.37 1.57
N GLN A 57 -1.86 4.65 1.84
CA GLN A 57 -0.65 5.39 1.48
C GLN A 57 0.06 5.90 2.72
N LEU A 58 1.38 5.89 2.72
CA LEU A 58 2.18 6.48 3.80
C LEU A 58 2.26 7.99 3.62
N LYS A 59 1.96 8.76 4.69
CA LYS A 59 2.07 10.23 4.69
C LYS A 59 3.50 10.73 4.46
N GLN A 60 4.52 9.99 4.91
CA GLN A 60 5.93 10.40 4.88
C GLN A 60 6.84 9.34 4.25
N GLU A 61 6.45 8.79 3.10
CA GLU A 61 7.17 7.68 2.45
C GLU A 61 8.65 7.97 2.14
N SER A 62 8.96 9.20 1.70
CA SER A 62 10.33 9.62 1.38
C SER A 62 11.23 9.59 2.62
N LEU A 63 10.67 9.98 3.78
CA LEU A 63 11.35 9.88 5.06
C LEU A 63 11.54 8.43 5.47
N ILE A 64 10.49 7.60 5.35
CA ILE A 64 10.52 6.18 5.72
C ILE A 64 11.59 5.43 4.90
N SER A 65 11.71 5.70 3.59
CA SER A 65 12.74 5.09 2.74
C SER A 65 14.16 5.54 3.12
N ALA A 66 14.35 6.83 3.42
CA ALA A 66 15.65 7.36 3.85
C ALA A 66 16.07 6.81 5.24
N VAL A 67 15.11 6.68 6.16
CA VAL A 67 15.32 6.09 7.49
C VAL A 67 15.64 4.59 7.37
N GLY A 68 14.95 3.85 6.49
CA GLY A 68 15.27 2.44 6.24
C GLY A 68 16.67 2.20 5.70
N CYS A 69 17.21 3.15 4.93
CA CYS A 69 18.58 3.08 4.43
C CYS A 69 19.62 3.36 5.54
N ALA A 70 19.34 4.34 6.42
CA ALA A 70 20.28 4.75 7.47
C ALA A 70 20.23 3.86 8.72
N LEU A 71 19.03 3.42 9.13
CA LEU A 71 18.78 2.71 10.37
C LEU A 71 17.68 1.64 10.14
N PRO A 72 18.06 0.47 9.60
CA PRO A 72 17.11 -0.59 9.25
C PRO A 72 16.23 -1.03 10.42
N ARG A 73 16.78 -1.02 11.65
CA ARG A 73 16.03 -1.39 12.86
C ARG A 73 14.99 -0.33 13.23
N VAL A 74 15.35 0.96 13.15
CA VAL A 74 14.45 2.08 13.41
C VAL A 74 13.34 2.14 12.36
N TYR A 75 13.58 1.67 11.13
CA TYR A 75 12.51 1.53 10.14
C TYR A 75 11.43 0.53 10.55
N PHE A 76 11.82 -0.65 11.03
CA PHE A 76 10.86 -1.63 11.52
C PHE A 76 10.22 -1.19 12.84
N ASP A 77 10.98 -0.54 13.72
CA ASP A 77 10.47 0.02 14.97
C ASP A 77 9.50 1.18 14.70
N VAL A 78 9.74 2.06 13.71
CA VAL A 78 8.79 3.11 13.28
C VAL A 78 7.56 2.48 12.65
N ILE A 79 7.68 1.41 11.87
CA ILE A 79 6.52 0.68 11.33
C ILE A 79 5.67 0.04 12.45
N ASP A 80 6.32 -0.43 13.51
CA ASP A 80 5.69 -1.08 14.67
C ASP A 80 5.11 -0.04 15.66
N GLU A 81 5.83 1.05 15.93
CA GLU A 81 5.46 2.18 16.82
C GLU A 81 4.43 3.13 16.20
N GLU A 82 4.50 3.40 14.89
CA GLU A 82 3.46 4.15 14.17
C GLU A 82 2.15 3.38 14.14
N GLY A 83 2.17 2.08 14.50
CA GLY A 83 1.01 1.21 14.46
C GLY A 83 0.30 1.37 13.14
N ILE A 84 0.80 0.73 12.07
CA ILE A 84 0.08 0.63 10.79
C ILE A 84 -1.19 -0.27 10.95
N LEU A 85 -2.03 0.10 11.91
CA LEU A 85 -3.46 0.03 12.03
C LEU A 85 -4.09 1.16 11.22
N GLY A 86 -3.81 1.26 9.91
CA GLY A 86 -4.66 1.93 8.91
C GLY A 86 -5.16 3.38 9.10
N ASN A 87 -4.80 4.11 10.18
CA ASN A 87 -5.41 5.39 10.54
C ASN A 87 -4.59 6.62 10.10
N ASP A 88 -3.29 6.45 9.84
CA ASP A 88 -2.45 7.49 9.20
C ASP A 88 -2.39 7.38 7.68
N CYS A 89 -3.19 6.48 7.14
CA CYS A 89 -3.43 6.37 5.71
C CYS A 89 -4.39 7.48 5.30
N ILE A 90 -4.01 8.30 4.32
CA ILE A 90 -4.97 9.21 3.70
C ILE A 90 -5.92 8.34 2.87
N ASN A 91 -7.20 8.30 3.27
CA ASN A 91 -8.29 7.72 2.46
C ASN A 91 -8.57 8.61 1.23
#